data_AF-A0AAU6GM49-F1
#
_entry.id   AF-A0AAU6GM49-F1
#
_cell.length_a   1.000
_cell.length_b   1.000
_cell.length_c   1.000
_cell.angle_alpha   90.00
_cell.angle_beta   90.00
_cell.angle_gamma   90.00
#
_symmetry.space_group_name_H-M   'P 1'
#
loop_
_entity.id
_entity.type
_entity.pdbx_description
1 polymer ?
#
loop_
_entity_poly.entity_id
_entity_poly.type
_entity_poly.pdbx_seq_one_letter_code
_entity_poly.pdbx_strand_id
1 'polypeptide(L)'
;MAHGLPVDQLAAWREPLMAMAAGEMTLWEGWRLTCLVEVEQAAGRDVPDPVVATVRRTALTSETPGELRALAATIVEPVLNPGEPWAEQVITHLTGAEPAWHALVAHALTAAGSRPTGKWQRLGRGLLADVGPDRAREAMASWIARAGEPRTVPVNSQYGTGIAELELDPFNARALQGFAALLALTPAHPRSAAALGELVEAALIRLPGIGWRSPKTASAAVQALTQLGDEDAYAELGRLAGTVKYRPTLKLILAALARRTAHRPLP
;
A
#
# COMPACT_ATOMS: atom_id res chain seq x y z
N MET A 1 -6.19 -21.68 -20.79
CA MET A 1 -5.58 -22.53 -21.86
C MET A 1 -4.31 -21.80 -22.26
N ALA A 2 -3.14 -22.41 -22.11
CA ALA A 2 -1.84 -21.78 -22.41
C ALA A 2 -1.60 -21.56 -23.93
N HIS A 3 -2.49 -20.84 -24.61
CA HIS A 3 -2.44 -20.44 -26.03
C HIS A 3 -1.85 -21.47 -27.01
N GLY A 4 -2.05 -22.77 -26.77
CA GLY A 4 -1.57 -23.86 -27.64
C GLY A 4 -0.10 -24.26 -27.49
N LEU A 5 0.64 -23.79 -26.48
CA LEU A 5 2.00 -24.25 -26.20
C LEU A 5 2.00 -25.48 -25.27
N PRO A 6 2.65 -26.60 -25.65
CA PRO A 6 2.81 -27.76 -24.78
C PRO A 6 3.58 -27.39 -23.50
N VAL A 7 3.09 -27.86 -22.34
CA VAL A 7 3.74 -27.68 -21.02
C VAL A 7 5.21 -28.08 -21.06
N ASP A 8 5.54 -29.12 -21.81
CA ASP A 8 6.87 -29.68 -21.97
C ASP A 8 7.84 -28.73 -22.68
N GLN A 9 7.35 -27.93 -23.64
CA GLN A 9 8.15 -26.92 -24.34
C GLN A 9 8.37 -25.67 -23.49
N LEU A 10 7.43 -25.36 -22.58
CA LEU A 10 7.55 -24.25 -21.64
C LEU A 10 8.48 -24.57 -20.46
N ALA A 11 8.74 -25.86 -20.17
CA ALA A 11 9.54 -26.27 -19.02
C ALA A 11 10.94 -25.65 -19.01
N ALA A 12 11.62 -25.60 -20.16
CA ALA A 12 12.97 -25.00 -20.27
C ALA A 12 12.97 -23.47 -20.09
N TRP A 13 11.84 -22.81 -20.35
CA TRP A 13 11.69 -21.36 -20.23
C TRP A 13 11.01 -20.93 -18.93
N ARG A 14 10.50 -21.89 -18.14
CA ARG A 14 9.78 -21.63 -16.89
C ARG A 14 10.62 -20.80 -15.92
N GLU A 15 11.80 -21.30 -15.54
CA GLU A 15 12.65 -20.62 -14.55
C GLU A 15 13.11 -19.24 -15.03
N PRO A 16 13.62 -19.08 -16.28
CA PRO A 16 13.95 -17.75 -16.81
C PRO A 16 12.76 -16.77 -16.81
N LEU A 17 11.57 -17.23 -17.21
CA LEU A 17 10.37 -16.38 -17.24
C LEU A 17 9.89 -15.99 -15.84
N MET A 18 9.98 -16.90 -14.88
CA MET A 18 9.69 -16.62 -13.46
C MET A 18 10.68 -15.60 -12.88
N ALA A 19 11.97 -15.78 -13.15
CA ALA A 19 13.01 -14.86 -12.68
C ALA A 19 12.84 -13.46 -13.29
N MET A 20 12.56 -13.39 -14.60
CA MET A 20 12.23 -12.15 -15.28
C MET A 20 11.00 -11.48 -14.66
N ALA A 21 9.90 -12.22 -14.47
CA ALA A 21 8.68 -11.67 -13.88
C ALA A 21 8.91 -11.18 -12.44
N ALA A 22 9.67 -11.92 -11.62
CA ALA A 22 10.01 -11.54 -10.27
C ALA A 22 10.86 -10.26 -10.19
N GLY A 23 11.71 -10.02 -11.18
CA GLY A 23 12.64 -8.89 -11.22
C GLY A 23 12.06 -7.56 -11.71
N GLU A 24 10.79 -7.53 -12.14
CA GLU A 24 10.18 -6.35 -12.77
C GLU A 24 9.14 -5.69 -11.87
N MET A 25 9.02 -4.36 -11.92
CA MET A 25 7.94 -3.65 -11.22
C MET A 25 6.57 -3.95 -11.87
N THR A 26 6.51 -3.90 -13.19
CA THR A 26 5.34 -4.22 -14.01
C THR A 26 5.81 -4.80 -15.34
N LEU A 27 5.03 -5.70 -15.93
CA LEU A 27 5.29 -6.20 -17.28
C LEU A 27 4.23 -5.69 -18.26
N TRP A 28 4.68 -5.14 -19.38
CA TRP A 28 3.77 -4.68 -20.44
C TRP A 28 2.99 -5.82 -21.09
N GLU A 29 3.60 -7.00 -21.21
CA GLU A 29 2.99 -8.19 -21.82
C GLU A 29 2.15 -8.98 -20.80
N GLY A 30 1.10 -8.37 -20.26
CA GLY A 30 0.26 -8.96 -19.21
C GLY A 30 -0.33 -10.34 -19.55
N TRP A 31 -0.51 -10.67 -20.84
CA TRP A 31 -0.96 -12.00 -21.27
C TRP A 31 0.07 -13.11 -20.98
N ARG A 32 1.38 -12.80 -21.00
CA ARG A 32 2.45 -13.76 -20.65
C ARG A 32 2.38 -14.12 -19.17
N LEU A 33 2.04 -13.15 -18.31
CA LEU A 33 1.82 -13.38 -16.89
C LEU A 33 0.63 -14.30 -16.64
N THR A 34 -0.50 -14.08 -17.32
CA THR A 34 -1.67 -14.97 -17.21
C THR A 34 -1.30 -16.40 -17.56
N CYS A 35 -0.62 -16.62 -18.68
CA CYS A 35 -0.19 -17.96 -19.10
C CYS A 35 0.76 -18.61 -18.08
N LEU A 36 1.73 -17.85 -17.58
CA LEU A 36 2.72 -18.35 -16.63
C LEU A 36 2.05 -18.84 -15.34
N VAL A 37 1.08 -18.08 -14.82
CA VAL A 37 0.32 -18.47 -13.63
C VAL A 37 -0.62 -19.65 -13.89
N GLU A 38 -1.37 -19.64 -15.00
CA GLU A 38 -2.26 -20.75 -15.36
C GLU A 38 -1.50 -22.08 -15.48
N VAL A 39 -0.29 -22.06 -16.06
CA VAL A 39 0.54 -23.25 -16.22
C VAL A 39 1.01 -23.81 -14.88
N GLU A 40 1.40 -22.95 -13.92
CA GLU A 40 1.76 -23.42 -12.57
C GLU A 40 0.56 -24.01 -11.86
N GLN A 41 -0.58 -23.32 -11.89
CA GLN A 41 -1.82 -23.78 -11.27
C GLN A 41 -2.30 -25.11 -11.85
N ALA A 42 -2.30 -25.25 -13.18
CA ALA A 42 -2.67 -26.49 -13.85
C ALA A 42 -1.75 -27.67 -13.50
N ALA A 43 -0.50 -27.38 -13.15
CA ALA A 43 0.47 -28.38 -12.71
C ALA A 43 0.50 -28.58 -11.18
N GLY A 44 -0.40 -27.94 -10.43
CA GLY A 44 -0.48 -28.04 -8.96
C GLY A 44 0.72 -27.42 -8.24
N ARG A 45 1.39 -26.44 -8.86
CA ARG A 45 2.54 -25.73 -8.28
C ARG A 45 2.14 -24.34 -7.81
N ASP A 46 2.77 -23.91 -6.73
CA ASP A 46 2.61 -22.54 -6.24
C ASP A 46 3.36 -21.54 -7.12
N VAL A 47 2.77 -20.36 -7.27
CA VAL A 47 3.41 -19.23 -7.95
C VAL A 47 4.26 -18.48 -6.92
N PRO A 48 5.54 -18.21 -7.17
CA PRO A 48 6.39 -17.47 -6.23
C PRO A 48 5.84 -16.07 -5.90
N ASP A 49 5.91 -15.65 -4.63
CA ASP A 49 5.36 -14.36 -4.18
C ASP A 49 5.88 -13.13 -4.97
N PRO A 50 7.16 -13.04 -5.38
CA PRO A 50 7.61 -11.93 -6.23
C PRO A 50 6.90 -11.88 -7.59
N VAL A 51 6.53 -13.03 -8.15
CA VAL A 51 5.77 -13.12 -9.40
C VAL A 51 4.32 -12.71 -9.17
N VAL A 52 3.71 -13.15 -8.05
CA VAL A 52 2.39 -12.67 -7.61
C VAL A 52 2.38 -11.14 -7.48
N ALA A 53 3.43 -10.55 -6.92
CA ALA A 53 3.56 -9.10 -6.82
C ALA A 53 3.55 -8.44 -8.19
N THR A 54 4.29 -8.97 -9.17
CA THR A 54 4.30 -8.44 -10.56
C THR A 54 2.93 -8.58 -11.23
N VAL A 55 2.23 -9.70 -11.03
CA VAL A 55 0.85 -9.91 -11.51
C VAL A 55 -0.08 -8.83 -10.97
N ARG A 56 -0.08 -8.61 -9.65
CA ARG A 56 -0.95 -7.62 -9.00
C ARG A 56 -0.63 -6.19 -9.42
N ARG A 57 0.65 -5.83 -9.50
CA ARG A 57 1.09 -4.49 -9.96
C ARG A 57 0.68 -4.25 -11.42
N THR A 58 0.92 -5.23 -12.28
CA THR A 58 0.56 -5.16 -13.71
C THR A 58 -0.95 -5.06 -13.88
N ALA A 59 -1.75 -5.81 -13.11
CA ALA A 59 -3.22 -5.75 -13.15
C ALA A 59 -3.81 -4.35 -12.88
N LEU A 60 -3.05 -3.46 -12.22
CA LEU A 60 -3.47 -2.08 -11.92
C LEU A 60 -3.18 -1.09 -13.05
N THR A 61 -2.45 -1.48 -14.10
CA THR A 61 -2.15 -0.59 -15.23
C THR A 61 -3.35 -0.49 -16.18
N SER A 62 -3.51 0.67 -16.83
CA SER A 62 -4.65 0.96 -17.71
C SER A 62 -4.71 0.11 -18.97
N GLU A 63 -3.57 -0.41 -19.43
CA GLU A 63 -3.43 -1.13 -20.69
C GLU A 63 -3.59 -2.65 -20.55
N THR A 64 -3.84 -3.13 -19.32
CA THR A 64 -3.87 -4.56 -19.03
C THR A 64 -5.14 -5.26 -19.54
N PRO A 65 -5.03 -6.48 -20.11
CA PRO A 65 -6.17 -7.31 -20.46
C PRO A 65 -7.08 -7.64 -19.27
N GLY A 66 -8.39 -7.80 -19.51
CA GLY A 66 -9.36 -8.14 -18.46
C GLY A 66 -9.07 -9.45 -17.73
N GLU A 67 -8.48 -10.41 -18.43
CA GLU A 67 -8.12 -11.73 -17.91
C GLU A 67 -7.08 -11.64 -16.78
N LEU A 68 -6.03 -10.81 -16.94
CA LEU A 68 -5.02 -10.66 -15.89
C LEU A 68 -5.61 -9.98 -14.64
N ARG A 69 -6.54 -9.03 -14.83
CA ARG A 69 -7.28 -8.44 -13.70
C ARG A 69 -8.13 -9.47 -12.97
N ALA A 70 -8.85 -10.32 -13.72
CA ALA A 70 -9.66 -11.39 -13.14
C ALA A 70 -8.78 -12.39 -12.38
N LEU A 71 -7.66 -12.82 -12.97
CA LEU A 71 -6.69 -13.70 -12.33
C LEU A 71 -6.13 -13.08 -11.06
N ALA A 72 -5.63 -11.84 -11.11
CA ALA A 72 -5.06 -11.17 -9.95
C ALA A 72 -6.06 -11.05 -8.78
N ALA A 73 -7.36 -10.90 -9.08
CA ALA A 73 -8.42 -10.85 -8.07
C ALA A 73 -8.67 -12.21 -7.37
N THR A 74 -8.23 -13.33 -7.95
CA THR A 74 -8.31 -14.66 -7.32
C THR A 74 -7.16 -14.92 -6.35
N ILE A 75 -6.07 -14.16 -6.44
CA ILE A 75 -4.87 -14.36 -5.62
C ILE A 75 -5.03 -13.59 -4.31
N VAL A 76 -5.34 -14.31 -3.23
CA VAL A 76 -5.58 -13.73 -1.90
C VAL A 76 -4.33 -13.70 -1.02
N GLU A 77 -3.37 -14.62 -1.23
CA GLU A 77 -2.13 -14.70 -0.47
C GLU A 77 -0.88 -14.49 -1.35
N PRO A 78 0.21 -13.95 -0.79
CA PRO A 78 0.25 -13.24 0.49
C PRO A 78 -0.67 -12.01 0.47
N VAL A 79 -1.24 -11.59 1.61
CA VAL A 79 -2.19 -10.45 1.62
C VAL A 79 -1.60 -9.15 1.06
N LEU A 80 -0.29 -8.92 1.24
CA LEU A 80 0.47 -7.82 0.63
C LEU A 80 1.57 -8.39 -0.26
N ASN A 81 2.05 -7.60 -1.21
CA ASN A 81 3.22 -7.94 -1.99
C ASN A 81 4.49 -7.82 -1.13
N PRO A 82 5.40 -8.80 -1.12
CA PRO A 82 6.69 -8.68 -0.43
C PRO A 82 7.64 -7.70 -1.15
N GLY A 83 8.77 -7.40 -0.50
CA GLY A 83 9.81 -6.54 -1.06
C GLY A 83 9.79 -5.09 -0.55
N GLU A 84 8.79 -4.71 0.25
CA GLU A 84 8.82 -3.46 1.02
C GLU A 84 8.92 -3.77 2.51
N PRO A 85 9.83 -3.15 3.27
CA PRO A 85 10.08 -3.54 4.67
C PRO A 85 8.84 -3.47 5.58
N TRP A 86 7.98 -2.48 5.35
CA TRP A 86 6.72 -2.37 6.08
C TRP A 86 5.71 -3.47 5.73
N ALA A 87 5.64 -3.87 4.45
CA ALA A 87 4.72 -4.91 3.99
C ALA A 87 5.18 -6.28 4.50
N GLU A 88 6.49 -6.54 4.49
CA GLU A 88 7.09 -7.74 5.08
C GLU A 88 6.85 -7.83 6.59
N GLN A 89 6.88 -6.70 7.29
CA GLN A 89 6.54 -6.65 8.71
C GLN A 89 5.06 -7.02 8.95
N VAL A 90 4.14 -6.57 8.08
CA VAL A 90 2.73 -6.97 8.14
C VAL A 90 2.58 -8.47 7.88
N ILE A 91 3.19 -8.99 6.82
CA ILE A 91 3.15 -10.42 6.47
C ILE A 91 3.70 -11.28 7.61
N THR A 92 4.83 -10.86 8.20
CA THR A 92 5.42 -11.52 9.37
C THR A 92 4.48 -11.48 10.57
N HIS A 93 3.88 -10.32 10.86
CA HIS A 93 2.92 -10.18 11.95
C HIS A 93 1.73 -11.13 11.78
N LEU A 94 1.22 -11.29 10.57
CA LEU A 94 0.06 -12.14 10.28
C LEU A 94 0.35 -13.64 10.39
N THR A 95 1.62 -14.04 10.38
CA THR A 95 2.03 -15.43 10.57
C THR A 95 1.66 -15.89 12.00
N GLY A 96 0.60 -16.69 12.11
CA GLY A 96 0.09 -17.15 13.40
C GLY A 96 -0.79 -16.13 14.15
N ALA A 97 -1.15 -15.01 13.52
CA ALA A 97 -2.05 -14.04 14.10
C ALA A 97 -3.51 -14.51 14.13
N GLU A 98 -4.30 -13.92 15.03
CA GLU A 98 -5.73 -14.14 15.12
C GLU A 98 -6.44 -13.73 13.80
N PRO A 99 -7.53 -14.41 13.38
CA PRO A 99 -8.26 -14.08 12.14
C PRO A 99 -8.71 -12.62 12.02
N ALA A 100 -8.94 -11.94 13.15
CA ALA A 100 -9.30 -10.52 13.19
C ALA A 100 -8.22 -9.62 12.57
N TRP A 101 -6.93 -9.97 12.71
CA TRP A 101 -5.83 -9.23 12.09
C TRP A 101 -5.83 -9.36 10.57
N HIS A 102 -6.06 -10.58 10.07
CA HIS A 102 -6.20 -10.84 8.65
C HIS A 102 -7.34 -10.04 8.04
N ALA A 103 -8.50 -10.03 8.71
CA ALA A 103 -9.65 -9.24 8.28
C ALA A 103 -9.38 -7.71 8.31
N LEU A 104 -8.66 -7.21 9.32
CA LEU A 104 -8.27 -5.80 9.40
C LEU A 104 -7.35 -5.38 8.25
N VAL A 105 -6.32 -6.18 7.93
CA VAL A 105 -5.37 -5.89 6.85
C VAL A 105 -6.05 -6.02 5.48
N ALA A 106 -6.88 -7.05 5.27
CA ALA A 106 -7.67 -7.18 4.05
C ALA A 106 -8.62 -5.99 3.84
N HIS A 107 -9.26 -5.50 4.91
CA HIS A 107 -10.12 -4.31 4.86
C HIS A 107 -9.34 -3.02 4.54
N ALA A 108 -8.09 -2.91 5.00
CA ALA A 108 -7.23 -1.78 4.65
C ALA A 108 -6.99 -1.69 3.13
N LEU A 109 -6.82 -2.82 2.43
CA LEU A 109 -6.63 -2.87 0.97
C LEU A 109 -7.85 -2.40 0.17
N THR A 110 -9.04 -2.45 0.77
CA THR A 110 -10.28 -1.98 0.12
C THR A 110 -10.46 -0.46 0.22
N ALA A 111 -9.55 0.26 0.85
CA ALA A 111 -9.58 1.72 0.90
C ALA A 111 -9.47 2.30 -0.52
N ALA A 112 -10.55 2.93 -0.97
CA ALA A 112 -10.60 3.59 -2.27
C ALA A 112 -10.40 5.09 -2.09
N GLY A 113 -9.18 5.58 -2.35
CA GLY A 113 -8.88 7.01 -2.30
C GLY A 113 -8.50 7.53 -0.92
N SER A 114 -8.44 8.86 -0.79
CA SER A 114 -7.97 9.55 0.43
C SER A 114 -9.04 9.74 1.51
N ARG A 115 -10.31 9.40 1.22
CA ARG A 115 -11.43 9.47 2.17
C ARG A 115 -12.36 8.27 2.00
N PRO A 116 -12.20 7.21 2.80
CA PRO A 116 -13.10 6.07 2.75
C PRO A 116 -14.54 6.43 3.14
N THR A 117 -15.51 5.69 2.58
CA THR A 117 -16.94 5.93 2.79
C THR A 117 -17.37 5.64 4.24
N GLY A 118 -18.53 6.20 4.65
CA GLY A 118 -19.09 5.91 5.97
C GLY A 118 -19.39 4.41 6.20
N LYS A 119 -19.74 3.67 5.15
CA LYS A 119 -19.88 2.20 5.19
C LYS A 119 -18.55 1.54 5.51
N TRP A 120 -17.48 1.94 4.83
CA TRP A 120 -16.13 1.42 5.08
C TRP A 120 -15.66 1.71 6.51
N GLN A 121 -15.87 2.93 7.00
CA GLN A 121 -15.46 3.31 8.37
C GLN A 121 -16.21 2.53 9.45
N ARG A 122 -17.50 2.23 9.23
CA ARG A 122 -18.30 1.44 10.18
C ARG A 122 -17.77 0.01 10.30
N LEU A 123 -17.47 -0.62 9.17
CA LEU A 123 -16.85 -1.94 9.16
C LEU A 123 -15.46 -1.91 9.83
N GLY A 124 -14.64 -0.92 9.49
CA GLY A 124 -13.33 -0.72 10.10
C GLY A 124 -13.38 -0.57 11.62
N ARG A 125 -14.36 0.15 12.18
CA ARG A 125 -14.56 0.25 13.63
C ARG A 125 -14.88 -1.10 14.29
N GLY A 126 -15.66 -1.95 13.62
CA GLY A 126 -15.92 -3.32 14.10
C GLY A 126 -14.64 -4.14 14.16
N LEU A 127 -13.88 -4.15 13.06
CA LEU A 127 -12.60 -4.88 12.99
C LEU A 127 -11.56 -4.37 14.00
N LEU A 128 -11.50 -3.06 14.24
CA LEU A 128 -10.65 -2.48 15.28
C LEU A 128 -11.08 -2.90 16.69
N ALA A 129 -12.38 -3.06 16.95
CA ALA A 129 -12.88 -3.56 18.22
C ALA A 129 -12.51 -5.03 18.43
N ASP A 130 -12.60 -5.85 17.37
CA ASP A 130 -12.23 -7.29 17.41
C ASP A 130 -10.74 -7.49 17.71
N VAL A 131 -9.86 -6.65 17.14
CA VAL A 131 -8.40 -6.69 17.40
C VAL A 131 -8.04 -6.05 18.75
N GLY A 132 -8.75 -4.99 19.13
CA GLY A 132 -8.40 -4.06 20.19
C GLY A 132 -7.75 -2.79 19.61
N PRO A 133 -8.35 -1.59 19.81
CA PRO A 133 -7.92 -0.38 19.11
C PRO A 133 -6.49 0.07 19.45
N ASP A 134 -6.03 -0.14 20.69
CA ASP A 134 -4.66 0.21 21.09
C ASP A 134 -3.63 -0.76 20.48
N ARG A 135 -3.91 -2.07 20.47
CA ARG A 135 -3.08 -3.08 19.79
C ARG A 135 -2.95 -2.77 18.31
N ALA A 136 -4.08 -2.47 17.67
CA ALA A 136 -4.14 -2.11 16.26
C ALA A 136 -3.34 -0.83 15.98
N ARG A 137 -3.46 0.20 16.84
CA ARG A 137 -2.68 1.44 16.72
C ARG A 137 -1.18 1.18 16.75
N GLU A 138 -0.69 0.47 17.76
CA GLU A 138 0.74 0.21 17.92
C GLU A 138 1.31 -0.58 16.74
N ALA A 139 0.60 -1.62 16.30
CA ALA A 139 1.01 -2.41 15.14
C ALA A 139 1.05 -1.54 13.86
N MET A 140 -0.04 -0.84 13.52
CA MET A 140 -0.10 -0.01 12.32
C MET A 140 0.91 1.13 12.34
N ALA A 141 1.12 1.78 13.49
CA ALA A 141 2.14 2.81 13.64
C ALA A 141 3.56 2.24 13.42
N SER A 142 3.84 1.03 13.92
CA SER A 142 5.13 0.37 13.69
C SER A 142 5.36 0.01 12.22
N TRP A 143 4.31 -0.44 11.51
CA TRP A 143 4.40 -0.74 10.07
C TRP A 143 4.64 0.53 9.26
N ILE A 144 3.86 1.58 9.53
CA ILE A 144 3.96 2.86 8.83
C ILE A 144 5.34 3.51 8.98
N ALA A 145 5.97 3.40 10.14
CA ALA A 145 7.31 3.95 10.38
C ALA A 145 8.37 3.41 9.39
N ARG A 146 8.15 2.20 8.85
CA ARG A 146 9.04 1.56 7.88
C ARG A 146 8.69 1.87 6.43
N ALA A 147 7.65 2.66 6.17
CA ALA A 147 7.18 2.91 4.81
C ALA A 147 8.20 3.66 3.95
N GLY A 148 9.08 4.45 4.56
CA GLY A 148 10.15 5.21 3.88
C GLY A 148 11.44 4.43 3.62
N GLU A 149 11.56 3.20 4.11
CA GLU A 149 12.75 2.37 3.92
C GLU A 149 12.88 1.87 2.46
N PRO A 150 14.11 1.66 1.96
CA PRO A 150 14.33 1.07 0.65
C PRO A 150 13.83 -0.37 0.58
N ARG A 151 13.45 -0.81 -0.62
CA ARG A 151 13.03 -2.19 -0.89
C ARG A 151 14.11 -3.19 -0.48
N THR A 152 13.68 -4.32 0.06
CA THR A 152 14.52 -5.47 0.45
C THR A 152 14.87 -6.35 -0.74
N VAL A 153 14.00 -6.39 -1.74
CA VAL A 153 14.18 -7.13 -2.99
C VAL A 153 14.25 -6.12 -4.15
N PRO A 154 15.38 -6.05 -4.88
CA PRO A 154 15.52 -5.14 -6.00
C PRO A 154 14.62 -5.57 -7.16
N VAL A 155 13.91 -4.61 -7.74
CA VAL A 155 13.11 -4.78 -8.96
C VAL A 155 13.39 -3.63 -9.91
N ASN A 156 13.29 -3.86 -11.21
CA ASN A 156 13.43 -2.83 -12.23
C ASN A 156 12.23 -1.88 -12.20
N SER A 157 12.53 -0.59 -12.30
CA SER A 157 11.56 0.50 -12.33
C SER A 157 10.61 0.36 -13.52
N GLN A 158 9.31 0.55 -13.27
CA GLN A 158 8.30 0.65 -14.34
C GLN A 158 8.53 1.87 -15.24
N TYR A 159 9.30 2.86 -14.77
CA TYR A 159 9.63 4.08 -15.49
C TYR A 159 10.99 4.01 -16.22
N GLY A 160 11.66 2.86 -16.17
CA GLY A 160 12.95 2.66 -16.84
C GLY A 160 14.12 3.42 -16.18
N THR A 161 13.99 3.82 -14.91
CA THR A 161 15.02 4.60 -14.19
C THR A 161 16.05 3.74 -13.43
N GLY A 162 16.17 2.45 -13.75
CA GLY A 162 17.03 1.49 -13.04
C GLY A 162 16.29 0.75 -11.94
N ILE A 163 16.94 0.53 -10.79
CA ILE A 163 16.33 -0.20 -9.65
C ILE A 163 15.34 0.71 -8.91
N ALA A 164 14.16 0.15 -8.63
CA ALA A 164 13.01 0.82 -8.04
C ALA A 164 13.11 0.89 -6.50
N GLU A 165 14.27 1.27 -5.95
CA GLU A 165 14.58 1.15 -4.51
C GLU A 165 13.56 1.83 -3.59
N LEU A 166 13.05 2.98 -4.00
CA LEU A 166 12.10 3.80 -3.25
C LEU A 166 10.76 3.96 -3.98
N GLU A 167 10.52 3.22 -5.05
CA GLU A 167 9.17 3.20 -5.65
C GLU A 167 8.22 2.44 -4.75
N LEU A 168 7.08 3.06 -4.45
CA LEU A 168 6.03 2.43 -3.66
C LEU A 168 5.30 1.40 -4.52
N ASP A 169 5.08 0.19 -3.98
CA ASP A 169 4.27 -0.80 -4.68
C ASP A 169 2.81 -0.29 -4.82
N PRO A 170 2.27 -0.16 -6.04
CA PRO A 170 0.95 0.43 -6.26
C PRO A 170 -0.21 -0.40 -5.66
N PHE A 171 -0.04 -1.71 -5.51
CA PHE A 171 -1.00 -2.57 -4.83
C PHE A 171 -0.95 -2.32 -3.32
N ASN A 172 0.25 -2.38 -2.74
CA ASN A 172 0.43 -2.18 -1.30
C ASN A 172 0.10 -0.74 -0.85
N ALA A 173 0.28 0.26 -1.72
CA ALA A 173 -0.05 1.66 -1.44
C ALA A 173 -1.51 1.86 -0.96
N ARG A 174 -2.43 0.97 -1.37
CA ARG A 174 -3.81 0.96 -0.90
C ARG A 174 -3.92 0.61 0.58
N ALA A 175 -3.12 -0.35 1.06
CA ALA A 175 -3.08 -0.72 2.47
C ALA A 175 -2.56 0.43 3.33
N LEU A 176 -1.52 1.16 2.92
CA LEU A 176 -1.05 2.36 3.65
C LEU A 176 -2.14 3.44 3.74
N GLN A 177 -2.91 3.65 2.67
CA GLN A 177 -4.07 4.56 2.70
C GLN A 177 -5.16 4.06 3.66
N GLY A 178 -5.39 2.74 3.70
CA GLY A 178 -6.31 2.09 4.62
C GLY A 178 -5.86 2.18 6.08
N PHE A 179 -4.59 1.91 6.37
CA PHE A 179 -4.02 2.04 7.72
C PHE A 179 -4.08 3.48 8.23
N ALA A 180 -3.80 4.46 7.37
CA ALA A 180 -3.98 5.86 7.73
C ALA A 180 -5.44 6.15 8.15
N ALA A 181 -6.41 5.67 7.36
CA ALA A 181 -7.82 5.85 7.68
C ALA A 181 -8.26 5.06 8.91
N LEU A 182 -7.73 3.86 9.15
CA LEU A 182 -8.01 3.06 10.35
C LEU A 182 -7.45 3.71 11.61
N LEU A 183 -6.23 4.27 11.56
CA LEU A 183 -5.65 5.02 12.67
C LEU A 183 -6.54 6.20 13.08
N ALA A 184 -7.14 6.91 12.12
CA ALA A 184 -8.09 7.99 12.37
C ALA A 184 -9.45 7.53 12.96
N LEU A 185 -9.68 6.23 13.08
CA LEU A 185 -10.84 5.64 13.76
C LEU A 185 -10.51 5.14 15.17
N THR A 186 -9.23 5.11 15.56
CA THR A 186 -8.81 4.80 16.92
C THR A 186 -8.95 6.02 17.83
N PRO A 187 -9.01 5.85 19.17
CA PRO A 187 -8.91 6.98 20.09
C PRO A 187 -7.66 7.82 19.81
N ALA A 188 -7.82 9.14 19.94
CA ALA A 188 -6.76 10.14 19.86
C ALA A 188 -5.52 9.72 20.64
N HIS A 189 -4.35 9.80 20.00
CA HIS A 189 -3.09 9.38 20.60
C HIS A 189 -1.88 9.98 19.86
N PRO A 190 -0.84 10.47 20.57
CA PRO A 190 0.34 11.07 19.95
C PRO A 190 1.02 10.13 18.93
N ARG A 191 1.04 8.82 19.22
CA ARG A 191 1.64 7.83 18.31
C ARG A 191 0.92 7.75 16.96
N SER A 192 -0.41 7.90 16.94
CA SER A 192 -1.19 7.95 15.69
C SER A 192 -0.82 9.18 14.88
N ALA A 193 -0.74 10.35 15.53
CA ALA A 193 -0.35 11.59 14.87
C ALA A 193 1.06 11.49 14.28
N ALA A 194 2.04 11.06 15.06
CA ALA A 194 3.42 10.90 14.61
C ALA A 194 3.54 9.94 13.42
N ALA A 195 2.92 8.76 13.49
CA ALA A 195 2.96 7.78 12.40
C ALA A 195 2.34 8.34 11.10
N LEU A 196 1.23 9.07 11.20
CA LEU A 196 0.63 9.69 10.01
C LEU A 196 1.52 10.80 9.42
N GLY A 197 2.26 11.53 10.27
CA GLY A 197 3.26 12.49 9.82
C GLY A 197 4.44 11.85 9.10
N GLU A 198 5.00 10.78 9.68
CA GLU A 198 6.03 9.93 9.05
C GLU A 198 5.54 9.40 7.68
N LEU A 199 4.27 8.99 7.59
CA LEU A 199 3.68 8.52 6.33
C LEU A 199 3.59 9.62 5.26
N VAL A 200 3.29 10.86 5.63
CA VAL A 200 3.29 12.00 4.69
C VAL A 200 4.68 12.19 4.10
N GLU A 201 5.72 12.14 4.93
CA GLU A 201 7.11 12.31 4.47
C GLU A 201 7.57 11.13 3.61
N ALA A 202 7.30 9.90 4.04
CA ALA A 202 7.62 8.69 3.28
C ALA A 202 6.91 8.67 1.91
N ALA A 203 5.69 9.19 1.82
CA ALA A 203 4.92 9.29 0.58
C ALA A 203 5.35 10.47 -0.31
N LEU A 204 6.07 11.45 0.23
CA LEU A 204 6.58 12.62 -0.50
C LEU A 204 8.11 12.60 -0.61
N ILE A 205 8.72 11.43 -0.68
CA ILE A 205 10.09 11.30 -1.17
C ILE A 205 10.12 11.70 -2.66
N ARG A 206 11.08 12.53 -3.07
CA ARG A 206 11.28 12.93 -4.47
C ARG A 206 12.13 11.88 -5.17
N LEU A 207 11.57 11.24 -6.19
CA LEU A 207 12.24 10.25 -7.03
C LEU A 207 12.77 10.92 -8.31
N PRO A 208 14.08 10.81 -8.62
CA PRO A 208 14.67 11.30 -9.88
C PRO A 208 13.97 10.70 -11.10
N GLY A 209 13.71 11.51 -12.14
CA GLY A 209 13.04 11.06 -13.36
C GLY A 209 11.54 10.73 -13.25
N ILE A 210 11.04 10.44 -12.04
CA ILE A 210 9.66 9.96 -11.84
C ILE A 210 8.74 11.07 -11.30
N GLY A 211 9.01 11.59 -10.10
CA GLY A 211 7.99 12.37 -9.41
C GLY A 211 8.14 12.42 -7.90
N TRP A 212 7.06 12.80 -7.22
CA TRP A 212 6.87 12.51 -5.81
C TRP A 212 6.33 11.08 -5.69
N ARG A 213 6.83 10.31 -4.73
CA ARG A 213 6.60 8.86 -4.62
C ARG A 213 5.12 8.46 -4.62
N SER A 214 4.29 9.06 -3.78
CA SER A 214 2.84 8.81 -3.74
C SER A 214 2.05 9.99 -3.16
N PRO A 215 1.72 11.02 -3.98
CA PRO A 215 0.86 12.13 -3.57
C PRO A 215 -0.49 11.70 -3.00
N LYS A 216 -1.04 10.58 -3.48
CA LYS A 216 -2.32 10.03 -3.03
C LYS A 216 -2.23 9.48 -1.61
N THR A 217 -1.18 8.75 -1.28
CA THR A 217 -0.94 8.25 0.09
C THR A 217 -0.68 9.41 1.05
N ALA A 218 0.10 10.42 0.65
CA ALA A 218 0.30 11.63 1.45
C ALA A 218 -1.02 12.36 1.74
N SER A 219 -1.88 12.48 0.72
CA SER A 219 -3.21 13.09 0.89
C SER A 219 -4.09 12.31 1.87
N ALA A 220 -4.06 10.98 1.83
CA ALA A 220 -4.81 10.13 2.78
C ALA A 220 -4.33 10.34 4.22
N ALA A 221 -3.01 10.38 4.44
CA ALA A 221 -2.43 10.62 5.76
C ALA A 221 -2.79 12.01 6.32
N VAL A 222 -2.77 13.07 5.50
CA VAL A 222 -3.23 14.42 5.91
C VAL A 222 -4.72 14.44 6.26
N GLN A 223 -5.57 13.70 5.52
CA GLN A 223 -6.99 13.59 5.87
C GLN A 223 -7.18 12.84 7.19
N ALA A 224 -6.40 11.78 7.43
CA ALA A 224 -6.42 11.05 8.69
C ALA A 224 -6.00 11.93 9.88
N LEU A 225 -4.94 12.74 9.75
CA LEU A 225 -4.54 13.73 10.77
C LEU A 225 -5.67 14.74 11.04
N THR A 226 -6.28 15.26 9.97
CA THR A 226 -7.40 16.20 10.10
C THR A 226 -8.59 15.55 10.82
N GLN A 227 -8.83 14.26 10.60
CA GLN A 227 -9.92 13.51 11.21
C GLN A 227 -9.67 13.17 12.68
N LEU A 228 -8.41 12.88 13.08
CA LEU A 228 -8.05 12.71 14.49
C LEU A 228 -8.40 13.97 15.29
N GLY A 229 -8.03 15.13 14.77
CA GLY A 229 -8.51 16.44 15.26
C GLY A 229 -8.04 16.86 16.66
N ASP A 230 -7.22 16.04 17.33
CA ASP A 230 -6.63 16.32 18.63
C ASP A 230 -5.43 17.30 18.53
N GLU A 231 -4.92 17.74 19.69
CA GLU A 231 -3.80 18.69 19.75
C GLU A 231 -2.53 18.14 19.08
N ASP A 232 -2.23 16.85 19.25
CA ASP A 232 -1.05 16.21 18.68
C ASP A 232 -1.13 16.14 17.14
N ALA A 233 -2.28 15.77 16.60
CA ALA A 233 -2.51 15.70 15.16
C ALA A 233 -2.36 17.07 14.49
N TYR A 234 -2.82 18.13 15.14
CA TYR A 234 -2.65 19.48 14.62
C TYR A 234 -1.25 20.06 14.86
N ALA A 235 -0.56 19.68 15.93
CA ALA A 235 0.86 19.98 16.09
C ALA A 235 1.67 19.34 14.94
N GLU A 236 1.35 18.10 14.59
CA GLU A 236 1.99 17.40 13.47
C GLU A 236 1.67 18.04 12.11
N LEU A 237 0.42 18.46 11.87
CA LEU A 237 0.07 19.26 10.68
C LEU A 237 0.85 20.58 10.63
N GLY A 238 1.06 21.24 11.77
CA GLY A 238 1.88 22.45 11.88
C GLY A 238 3.34 22.20 11.51
N ARG A 239 3.93 21.10 12.02
CA ARG A 239 5.27 20.64 11.67
C ARG A 239 5.40 20.39 10.16
N LEU A 240 4.46 19.64 9.59
CA LEU A 240 4.43 19.32 8.16
C LEU A 240 4.26 20.56 7.27
N ALA A 241 3.56 21.59 7.72
CA ALA A 241 3.44 22.85 6.96
C ALA A 241 4.79 23.54 6.73
N GLY A 242 5.76 23.34 7.64
CA GLY A 242 7.13 23.85 7.51
C GLY A 242 8.07 22.98 6.65
N THR A 243 7.75 21.69 6.47
CA THR A 243 8.66 20.73 5.80
C THR A 243 8.19 20.31 4.40
N VAL A 244 6.88 20.23 4.17
CA VAL A 244 6.29 19.69 2.93
C VAL A 244 6.48 20.64 1.76
N LYS A 245 7.21 20.20 0.74
CA LYS A 245 7.49 20.98 -0.49
C LYS A 245 6.45 20.77 -1.60
N TYR A 246 5.70 19.67 -1.57
CA TYR A 246 4.72 19.37 -2.60
C TYR A 246 3.46 20.25 -2.43
N ARG A 247 3.30 21.23 -3.32
CA ARG A 247 2.29 22.30 -3.20
C ARG A 247 0.85 21.81 -2.99
N PRO A 248 0.33 20.79 -3.70
CA PRO A 248 -1.04 20.30 -3.46
C PRO A 248 -1.25 19.76 -2.04
N THR A 249 -0.31 18.96 -1.51
CA THR A 249 -0.42 18.46 -0.12
C THR A 249 -0.25 19.60 0.90
N LEU A 250 0.68 20.54 0.66
CA LEU A 250 0.83 21.72 1.50
C LEU A 250 -0.47 22.53 1.59
N LYS A 251 -1.18 22.72 0.47
CA LYS A 251 -2.50 23.38 0.47
C LYS A 251 -3.52 22.65 1.33
N LEU A 252 -3.54 21.31 1.32
CA LEU A 252 -4.43 20.51 2.17
C LEU A 252 -4.12 20.70 3.66
N ILE A 253 -2.83 20.73 4.02
CA ILE A 253 -2.36 20.96 5.39
C ILE A 253 -2.78 22.36 5.87
N LEU A 254 -2.48 23.40 5.10
CA LEU A 254 -2.83 24.78 5.45
C LEU A 254 -4.35 24.97 5.58
N ALA A 255 -5.15 24.33 4.71
CA ALA A 255 -6.60 24.36 4.83
C ALA A 255 -7.14 23.63 6.08
N ALA A 256 -6.47 22.58 6.55
CA ALA A 256 -6.81 21.92 7.81
C ALA A 256 -6.52 22.83 9.02
N LEU A 257 -5.33 23.45 9.05
CA LEU A 257 -4.92 24.39 10.09
C LEU A 257 -5.86 25.61 10.15
N ALA A 258 -6.19 26.22 9.01
CA ALA A 258 -7.09 27.37 8.95
C ALA A 258 -8.52 27.05 9.41
N ARG A 259 -9.02 25.83 9.14
CA ARG A 259 -10.33 25.41 9.66
C ARG A 259 -10.31 25.29 11.18
N ARG A 260 -9.21 24.80 11.77
CA ARG A 260 -9.06 24.69 13.23
C ARG A 260 -9.15 26.04 13.92
N THR A 261 -8.43 27.03 13.40
CA THR A 261 -8.41 28.39 13.97
C THR A 261 -9.76 29.06 13.86
N ALA A 262 -10.53 28.82 12.78
CA ALA A 262 -11.88 29.34 12.65
C ALA A 262 -12.89 28.74 13.67
N HIS A 263 -12.66 27.51 14.16
CA HIS A 263 -13.54 26.84 15.12
C HIS A 263 -13.13 27.04 16.59
N ARG A 264 -11.94 27.61 16.85
CA ARG A 264 -11.47 27.98 18.19
C ARG A 264 -11.53 29.51 18.29
N PRO A 265 -12.55 30.11 18.93
CA PRO A 265 -12.56 31.54 19.15
C PRO A 265 -11.28 31.95 19.87
N LEU A 266 -10.68 33.07 19.46
CA LEU A 266 -9.56 33.65 20.21
C LEU A 266 -10.00 33.87 21.66
N PRO A 267 -9.14 33.58 22.65
CA PRO A 267 -9.43 33.87 24.05
C PRO A 267 -9.65 35.36 24.30
#